data_AF-L0D810-F1
#
_entry.id   AF-L0D810-F1
#
_cell.length_a   1.000
_cell.length_b   1.000
_cell.length_c   1.000
_cell.angle_alpha   90.00
_cell.angle_beta   90.00
_cell.angle_gamma   90.00
#
_symmetry.space_group_name_H-M   'P 1'
#
loop_
_entity.id
_entity.type
_entity.pdbx_description
1 polymer ?
#
loop_
_entity_poly.entity_id
_entity_poly.type
_entity_poly.pdbx_seq_one_letter_code
_entity_poly.pdbx_strand_id
1 'polypeptide(L)' 'MIEAAKRQRVDVERISFIDALRWLMHAKPGGELPKLVVNPDRADRVEPRVKKRRPKQYDLMRKPRAELRNNLMSQGVNS' A
#
# COMPACT_ATOMS: atom_id res chain seq x y z
N MET A 1 -4.03 14.71 -1.64
CA MET A 1 -3.21 13.74 -0.88
C MET A 1 -1.80 14.24 -0.60
N ILE A 2 -1.06 14.77 -1.58
CA ILE A 2 0.30 15.31 -1.37
C ILE A 2 0.33 16.42 -0.30
N GLU A 3 -0.61 17.36 -0.34
CA GLU A 3 -0.68 18.40 0.69
C GLU A 3 -0.99 17.85 2.09
N ALA A 4 -1.91 16.88 2.20
CA ALA A 4 -2.20 16.20 3.46
C ALA A 4 -0.96 15.47 4.00
N ALA A 5 -0.21 14.80 3.13
CA ALA A 5 1.03 14.12 3.46
C ALA A 5 2.08 15.09 4.03
N LYS A 6 2.29 16.23 3.36
CA LYS A 6 3.18 17.31 3.83
C LYS A 6 2.72 17.87 5.19
N ARG A 7 1.43 18.19 5.34
CA ARG A 7 0.86 18.73 6.60
C ARG A 7 0.98 17.75 7.76
N GLN A 8 0.81 16.46 7.51
CA GLN A 8 0.84 15.41 8.53
C GLN A 8 2.23 14.77 8.72
N ARG A 9 3.23 15.15 7.90
CA ARG A 9 4.60 14.61 7.93
C ARG A 9 4.66 13.08 7.78
N VAL A 10 3.89 12.55 6.83
CA VAL A 10 3.87 11.12 6.48
C VAL A 10 4.03 10.94 4.99
N ASP A 11 4.51 9.78 4.54
CA ASP A 11 4.57 9.45 3.11
C ASP A 11 3.18 9.45 2.49
N VAL A 12 3.10 9.86 1.22
CA VAL A 12 1.82 9.99 0.52
C VAL A 12 1.06 8.66 0.42
N GLU A 13 1.79 7.56 0.33
CA GLU A 13 1.27 6.18 0.29
C GLU A 13 0.55 5.79 1.59
N ARG A 14 0.89 6.48 2.69
CA ARG A 14 0.26 6.26 3.99
C ARG A 14 -1.01 7.07 4.18
N ILE A 15 -1.32 8.05 3.32
CA ILE A 15 -2.60 8.77 3.39
C ILE A 15 -3.70 7.89 2.82
N SER A 16 -4.80 7.72 3.56
CA SER A 16 -5.95 6.94 3.11
C SER A 16 -6.60 7.57 1.87
N PHE A 17 -6.54 6.84 0.74
CA PHE A 17 -7.16 7.28 -0.50
C PHE A 17 -8.69 7.40 -0.37
N ILE A 18 -9.35 6.44 0.28
CA ILE A 18 -10.81 6.45 0.43
C ILE A 18 -11.27 7.65 1.27
N ASP A 19 -10.47 8.04 2.26
CA ASP A 19 -10.78 9.19 3.11
C ASP A 19 -10.58 10.52 2.34
N ALA A 20 -9.49 10.61 1.57
CA ALA A 20 -9.26 11.72 0.66
C ALA A 20 -10.38 11.86 -0.38
N LEU A 21 -10.84 10.74 -0.96
CA LEU A 21 -11.92 10.71 -1.94
C LEU A 21 -13.25 11.14 -1.32
N ARG A 22 -13.60 10.62 -0.13
CA ARG A 22 -14.80 11.02 0.60
C ARG A 22 -14.80 12.52 0.90
N TRP A 23 -13.66 13.07 1.30
CA TRP A 23 -13.54 14.52 1.48
C TRP A 23 -13.76 15.26 0.16
N LEU A 24 -13.10 14.87 -0.93
CA LEU A 24 -13.26 15.51 -2.24
C LEU A 24 -14.70 15.49 -2.76
N MET A 25 -15.43 14.39 -2.53
CA MET A 25 -16.83 14.26 -2.96
C MET A 25 -17.79 15.20 -2.23
N HIS A 26 -17.47 15.59 -1.00
CA HIS A 26 -18.36 16.39 -0.14
C HIS A 26 -17.80 17.77 0.19
N ALA A 27 -16.56 18.06 -0.21
CA ALA A 27 -15.91 19.34 0.03
C ALA A 27 -16.64 20.45 -0.75
N LYS A 28 -16.91 21.54 -0.05
CA LYS A 28 -17.34 22.79 -0.69
C LYS A 28 -16.10 23.55 -1.16
N PRO A 29 -16.21 24.37 -2.22
CA PRO A 29 -15.15 25.30 -2.59
C PRO A 29 -14.75 26.15 -1.38
N GLY A 30 -13.44 26.25 -1.12
CA GLY A 30 -12.89 26.95 0.06
C GLY A 30 -12.93 26.15 1.38
N GLY A 31 -13.45 24.92 1.37
CA GLY A 31 -13.39 24.04 2.53
C GLY A 31 -11.95 23.64 2.86
N GLU A 32 -11.58 23.76 4.14
CA GLU A 32 -10.26 23.33 4.60
C GLU A 32 -10.11 21.81 4.51
N LEU A 33 -8.92 21.36 4.11
CA LEU A 33 -8.56 19.94 4.08
C LEU A 33 -8.37 19.42 5.50
N PRO A 34 -9.22 18.49 5.99
CA PRO A 34 -9.12 17.95 7.34
C PRO A 34 -7.91 17.01 7.47
N LYS A 35 -7.65 16.60 8.71
CA LYS A 35 -6.68 15.55 9.00
C LYS A 35 -7.19 14.22 8.45
N LEU A 36 -6.63 13.79 7.33
CA LEU A 36 -6.94 12.50 6.71
C LEU A 36 -6.37 11.33 7.51
N VAL A 37 -7.06 10.19 7.47
CA VAL A 37 -6.62 8.93 8.09
C VAL A 37 -5.26 8.50 7.54
N VAL A 38 -4.33 8.18 8.43
CA VAL A 38 -3.02 7.62 8.10
C VAL A 38 -3.07 6.10 8.28
N ASN A 39 -2.81 5.37 7.21
CA ASN A 39 -2.71 3.93 7.22
C ASN A 39 -1.46 3.49 8.01
N PRO A 40 -1.58 2.47 8.89
CA PRO A 40 -0.43 1.86 9.54
C PRO A 40 0.53 1.34 8.49
N ASP A 41 1.82 1.56 8.72
CA ASP A 41 2.85 0.89 7.94
C ASP A 41 2.87 -0.61 8.31
N ARG A 42 2.86 -1.47 7.30
CA ARG A 42 2.77 -2.94 7.43
C ARG A 42 3.71 -3.60 6.44
N ALA A 43 5.00 -3.28 6.57
CA ALA A 43 6.07 -3.89 5.77
C ALA A 43 6.09 -5.43 5.87
N ASP A 44 5.50 -6.02 6.91
CA ASP A 44 5.39 -7.46 7.12
C ASP A 44 4.29 -8.15 6.26
N ARG A 45 3.45 -7.38 5.56
CA ARG A 45 2.37 -7.89 4.68
C ARG A 45 2.81 -8.08 3.24
N VAL A 46 3.96 -8.72 3.04
CA VAL A 46 4.45 -9.12 1.71
C VAL A 46 4.11 -10.59 1.49
N GLU A 47 3.36 -10.86 0.42
CA GLU A 47 2.98 -12.23 0.02
C GLU A 47 3.58 -12.59 -1.35
N PRO A 48 4.19 -13.78 -1.50
CA PRO A 48 4.76 -14.20 -2.78
C PRO A 48 3.72 -14.30 -3.89
N ARG A 49 3.96 -13.57 -5.00
CA ARG A 49 3.14 -13.63 -6.23
C ARG A 49 3.49 -14.83 -7.10
N VAL A 50 3.25 -16.03 -6.58
CA VAL A 50 3.47 -17.31 -7.28
C VAL A 50 2.20 -18.17 -7.27
N LYS A 51 2.06 -19.06 -8.25
CA LYS A 51 0.93 -20.01 -8.31
C LYS A 51 1.32 -21.40 -7.90
N LYS A 52 0.38 -22.11 -7.26
CA LYS A 52 0.51 -23.54 -7.03
C LYS A 52 0.42 -24.37 -8.33
N ARG A 53 -0.44 -24.02 -9.30
CA ARG A 53 -0.64 -24.68 -10.62
C ARG A 53 -1.13 -23.66 -11.69
N ARG A 54 -1.00 -23.90 -13.01
CA ARG A 54 -1.25 -22.88 -14.10
C ARG A 54 -2.59 -23.09 -14.85
N PRO A 55 -3.25 -22.00 -15.36
CA PRO A 55 -2.66 -21.04 -16.31
C PRO A 55 -3.00 -19.55 -16.03
N LYS A 56 -2.11 -18.83 -15.33
CA LYS A 56 -1.97 -17.36 -15.56
C LYS A 56 -0.47 -17.02 -15.65
N GLN A 57 -0.12 -15.78 -15.97
CA GLN A 57 1.26 -15.27 -16.13
C GLN A 57 2.03 -15.05 -14.79
N TYR A 58 2.05 -16.03 -13.89
CA TYR A 58 2.89 -15.96 -12.67
C TYR A 58 3.70 -17.24 -12.53
N ASP A 59 4.85 -17.14 -11.88
CA ASP A 59 5.76 -18.26 -11.71
C ASP A 59 5.18 -19.43 -10.91
N LEU A 60 5.75 -20.58 -11.24
CA LEU A 60 5.90 -21.77 -10.42
C LEU A 60 6.07 -21.58 -8.89
N MET A 61 5.15 -21.95 -8.00
CA MET A 61 5.51 -22.14 -6.58
C MET A 61 6.42 -23.37 -6.45
N ARG A 62 7.72 -23.18 -6.66
CA ARG A 62 8.75 -24.24 -6.63
C ARG A 62 9.40 -24.42 -5.25
N LYS A 63 9.22 -23.45 -4.35
CA LYS A 63 9.74 -23.45 -2.98
C LYS A 63 8.58 -23.27 -1.98
N PRO A 64 8.76 -23.70 -0.72
CA PRO A 64 7.82 -23.39 0.35
C PRO A 64 7.52 -21.89 0.44
N ARG A 65 6.26 -21.54 0.73
CA ARG A 65 5.80 -20.14 0.79
C ARG A 65 6.58 -19.32 1.81
N ALA A 66 6.98 -19.92 2.92
CA ALA A 66 7.77 -19.25 3.97
C ALA A 66 9.14 -18.79 3.45
N GLU A 67 9.86 -19.63 2.70
CA GLU A 67 11.15 -19.27 2.10
C GLU A 67 10.99 -18.13 1.09
N LEU A 68 9.96 -18.19 0.24
CA LEU A 68 9.68 -17.14 -0.74
C LEU A 68 9.35 -15.81 -0.05
N ARG A 69 8.60 -15.83 1.05
CA ARG A 69 8.28 -14.64 1.85
C ARG A 69 9.54 -14.05 2.48
N ASN A 70 10.42 -14.88 3.05
CA ASN A 70 11.70 -14.42 3.63
C ASN A 70 12.60 -13.78 2.57
N ASN A 71 12.66 -14.36 1.37
CA ASN A 71 13.44 -13.79 0.25
C ASN A 71 12.88 -12.43 -0.20
N LEU A 72 11.56 -12.26 -0.21
CA LEU A 72 10.94 -10.96 -0.54
C LEU A 72 11.19 -9.91 0.53
N MET A 73 11.21 -10.31 1.80
CA MET A 73 11.57 -9.42 2.91
C MET A 73 13.05 -9.02 2.83
N SER A 74 13.94 -9.93 2.46
CA SER A 74 15.39 -9.65 2.41
C SER A 74 15.82 -8.84 1.19
N GLN A 75 15.08 -8.91 0.09
CA GLN A 75 15.40 -8.17 -1.13
C GLN A 75 15.15 -6.67 -1.01
N GLY A 76 14.48 -6.22 0.06
CA GLY A 76 13.88 -4.88 0.10
C GLY A 76 12.77 -4.83 -0.95
N VAL A 77 11.58 -4.42 -0.55
CA VAL A 77 10.50 -4.23 -1.53
C VAL A 77 10.96 -3.10 -2.46
N ASN A 78 11.51 -3.44 -3.62
CA ASN A 78 11.85 -2.48 -4.68
C ASN A 78 10.59 -1.67 -4.96
N SER A 79 10.65 -0.40 -4.58
CA SER A 79 9.60 0.61 -4.76
C SER A 79 9.35 0.88 -6.23
#